data_AF-A0A4V1J8V9-F1
#
_entry.id   AF-A0A4V1J8V9-F1
#
_cell.length_a   1.000
_cell.length_b   1.000
_cell.length_c   1.000
_cell.angle_alpha   90.00
_cell.angle_beta   90.00
_cell.angle_gamma   90.00
#
_symmetry.space_group_name_H-M   'P 1'
#
loop_
_entity.id
_entity.type
_entity.pdbx_description
1 polymer ?
#
loop_
_entity_poly.entity_id
_entity_poly.type
_entity_poly.pdbx_seq_one_letter_code
_entity_poly.pdbx_strand_id
1 'polypeptide(L)'
;MNKILSTNSRIITIYRKPSFLEGAQKESAPEFMAMSKKSIGSYWETSTARKVGSGLSFDEQKLLMPLLIDCEPEDRQFREKVHEYFASMKTSIPYEKGKQLEIGLEKDNKAGISKDNMPIDVADYVAYRHALYHPAVAKSKSEADGNMLKEFYIFDPQAEEDAQVKVGHDKDEALEVYLEVKKKSTAKDGEDKVDMFLTLLSEDIRKFKGKNALALKLDKLKEYAEKKPAEVVELHKDKLLETRFEIQTMINVGIFEKVGTRVIDPQTGETIGHTDTEAIAWVKDSKNSEKLVMYKARVQEALKGAAKSAVSKAAGAAS
;
A
#
# COMPACT_ATOMS: atom_id res chain seq x y z
N MET A 1 31.28 -24.56 -8.86
CA MET A 1 31.80 -23.23 -9.27
C MET A 1 31.27 -22.22 -8.27
N ASN A 2 32.13 -21.63 -7.44
CA ASN A 2 31.73 -20.51 -6.58
C ASN A 2 31.48 -19.31 -7.49
N LYS A 3 30.21 -18.93 -7.71
CA LYS A 3 29.88 -17.65 -8.33
C LYS A 3 30.55 -16.58 -7.46
N ILE A 4 31.52 -15.85 -8.03
CA ILE A 4 32.06 -14.65 -7.40
C ILE A 4 30.84 -13.73 -7.26
N LEU A 5 30.39 -13.50 -6.03
CA LEU A 5 29.28 -12.59 -5.76
C LEU A 5 29.73 -11.22 -6.25
N SER A 6 29.17 -10.80 -7.38
CA SER A 6 29.37 -9.45 -7.87
C SER A 6 28.80 -8.48 -6.83
N THR A 7 29.37 -7.28 -6.71
CA THR A 7 28.93 -6.28 -5.72
C THR A 7 27.43 -5.95 -5.82
N ASN A 8 26.84 -6.20 -7.00
CA ASN A 8 25.45 -5.97 -7.31
C ASN A 8 24.58 -7.24 -7.31
N SER A 9 25.09 -8.37 -6.81
CA SER A 9 24.28 -9.59 -6.67
C SER A 9 23.04 -9.32 -5.81
N ARG A 10 21.87 -9.71 -6.33
CA ARG A 10 20.58 -9.61 -5.66
C ARG A 10 19.85 -10.91 -5.87
N ILE A 11 19.76 -11.69 -4.81
CA ILE A 11 19.14 -13.01 -4.82
C ILE A 11 17.75 -12.90 -4.20
N ILE A 12 16.74 -13.33 -4.96
CA ILE A 12 15.39 -13.51 -4.46
C ILE A 12 15.07 -14.99 -4.33
N THR A 13 14.05 -15.32 -3.53
CA THR A 13 13.57 -16.69 -3.39
C THR A 13 12.08 -16.77 -3.69
N ILE A 14 11.69 -17.68 -4.58
CA ILE A 14 10.29 -18.00 -4.83
C ILE A 14 9.92 -19.23 -4.00
N TYR A 15 8.91 -19.09 -3.15
CA TYR A 15 8.39 -20.16 -2.30
C TYR A 15 7.04 -20.65 -2.80
N ARG A 16 6.70 -21.88 -2.42
CA ARG A 16 5.33 -22.39 -2.51
C ARG A 16 4.53 -21.85 -1.32
N LYS A 17 3.30 -21.41 -1.58
CA LYS A 17 2.34 -21.10 -0.52
C LYS A 17 1.92 -22.42 0.14
N PRO A 18 1.99 -22.55 1.47
CA PRO A 18 1.46 -23.71 2.14
C PRO A 18 -0.07 -23.71 2.04
N SER A 19 -0.69 -24.84 1.70
CA SER A 19 -2.14 -24.95 1.69
C SER A 19 -2.71 -24.97 3.12
N PHE A 20 -3.99 -24.60 3.25
CA PHE A 20 -4.67 -24.59 4.55
C PHE A 20 -4.68 -25.98 5.23
N LEU A 21 -4.79 -27.05 4.44
CA LEU A 21 -4.67 -28.44 4.92
C LEU A 21 -3.26 -28.78 5.43
N GLU A 22 -2.21 -28.18 4.86
CA GLU A 22 -0.81 -28.39 5.25
C GLU A 22 -0.47 -27.80 6.62
N GLY A 23 -1.14 -26.70 7.03
CA GLY A 23 -0.97 -26.13 8.36
C GLY A 23 -1.58 -26.98 9.49
N ALA A 24 -2.53 -27.85 9.16
CA ALA A 24 -3.27 -28.69 10.11
C ALA A 24 -2.63 -30.07 10.37
N GLN A 25 -1.78 -30.58 9.46
CA GLN A 25 -1.08 -31.87 9.57
C GLN A 25 0.44 -31.66 9.66
N LYS A 26 0.95 -31.34 10.86
CA LYS A 26 2.34 -30.89 11.06
C LYS A 26 3.43 -31.98 10.95
N GLU A 27 3.11 -33.27 11.07
CA GLU A 27 4.15 -34.30 11.22
C GLU A 27 4.47 -35.15 9.97
N SER A 28 3.54 -35.33 9.02
CA SER A 28 3.75 -36.19 7.82
C SER A 28 3.51 -35.49 6.47
N ALA A 29 2.97 -34.27 6.47
CA ALA A 29 2.73 -33.50 5.26
C ALA A 29 4.01 -33.02 4.52
N PRO A 30 5.13 -32.64 5.18
CA PRO A 30 6.30 -32.09 4.49
C PRO A 30 6.97 -33.07 3.52
N GLU A 31 7.13 -34.34 3.91
CA GLU A 31 7.81 -35.35 3.10
C GLU A 31 7.00 -35.74 1.85
N PHE A 32 5.68 -35.91 2.00
CA PHE A 32 4.79 -36.19 0.86
C PHE A 32 4.73 -35.01 -0.12
N MET A 33 4.76 -33.78 0.38
CA MET A 33 4.70 -32.57 -0.44
C MET A 33 6.04 -32.24 -1.12
N ALA A 34 7.16 -32.61 -0.52
CA ALA A 34 8.46 -32.58 -1.19
C ALA A 34 8.49 -33.48 -2.44
N MET A 35 7.70 -34.56 -2.46
CA MET A 35 7.53 -35.42 -3.64
C MET A 35 6.62 -34.80 -4.72
N SER A 36 5.77 -33.84 -4.37
CA SER A 36 4.92 -33.15 -5.34
C SER A 36 5.71 -32.12 -6.14
N LYS A 37 5.71 -32.25 -7.47
CA LYS A 37 6.39 -31.30 -8.38
C LYS A 37 5.43 -30.20 -8.78
N LYS A 38 5.50 -29.05 -8.12
CA LYS A 38 4.86 -27.80 -8.57
C LYS A 38 5.87 -26.91 -9.30
N SER A 39 5.41 -26.31 -10.39
CA SER A 39 6.21 -25.44 -11.24
C SER A 39 5.36 -24.28 -11.73
N ILE A 40 6.00 -23.11 -11.89
CA ILE A 40 5.40 -21.97 -12.59
C ILE A 40 5.52 -22.27 -14.09
N GLY A 41 4.39 -22.51 -14.74
CA GLY A 41 4.27 -22.79 -16.17
C GLY A 41 3.86 -21.55 -16.96
N SER A 42 3.55 -21.74 -18.24
CA SER A 42 3.06 -20.67 -19.10
C SER A 42 1.69 -20.13 -18.67
N TYR A 43 1.44 -18.86 -18.96
CA TYR A 43 0.15 -18.21 -18.73
C TYR A 43 -0.19 -17.26 -19.88
N TRP A 44 -1.47 -16.90 -20.00
CA TRP A 44 -1.92 -15.89 -20.96
C TRP A 44 -1.84 -14.50 -20.35
N GLU A 45 -1.35 -13.52 -21.11
CA GLU A 45 -1.16 -12.13 -20.64
C GLU A 45 -2.47 -11.51 -20.13
N THR A 46 -3.59 -11.82 -20.78
CA THR A 46 -4.94 -11.55 -20.31
C THR A 46 -5.85 -12.73 -20.64
N SER A 47 -7.04 -12.80 -20.02
CA SER A 47 -8.03 -13.85 -20.28
C SER A 47 -8.52 -13.92 -21.73
N THR A 48 -8.34 -12.85 -22.51
CA THR A 48 -8.73 -12.75 -23.92
C THR A 48 -7.53 -12.66 -24.86
N ALA A 49 -6.31 -12.59 -24.34
CA ALA A 49 -5.11 -12.48 -25.16
C ALA A 49 -4.81 -13.81 -25.88
N ARG A 50 -4.36 -13.70 -27.13
CA ARG A 50 -3.77 -14.81 -27.90
C ARG A 50 -2.27 -14.93 -27.68
N LYS A 51 -1.72 -14.22 -26.69
CA LYS A 51 -0.28 -14.09 -26.45
C LYS A 51 0.08 -14.60 -25.06
N VAL A 52 1.08 -15.48 -25.02
CA VAL A 52 1.66 -15.97 -23.76
C VAL A 52 2.34 -14.81 -23.03
N GLY A 53 2.07 -14.69 -21.74
CA GLY A 53 2.66 -13.68 -20.88
C GLY A 53 4.15 -13.94 -20.67
N SER A 54 4.97 -12.92 -20.89
CA SER A 54 6.42 -12.98 -20.68
C SER A 54 6.88 -12.23 -19.44
N GLY A 55 6.11 -11.23 -18.99
CA GLY A 55 6.55 -10.28 -17.97
C GLY A 55 7.65 -9.31 -18.43
N LEU A 56 8.01 -9.34 -19.72
CA LEU A 56 9.03 -8.48 -20.33
C LEU A 56 8.40 -7.49 -21.30
N SER A 57 8.90 -6.26 -21.31
CA SER A 57 8.62 -5.28 -22.37
C SER A 57 9.26 -5.71 -23.70
N PHE A 58 8.82 -5.11 -24.80
CA PHE A 58 9.38 -5.44 -26.11
C PHE A 58 10.87 -5.11 -26.23
N ASP A 59 11.32 -4.02 -25.61
CA ASP A 59 12.74 -3.63 -25.61
C ASP A 59 13.58 -4.58 -24.75
N GLU A 60 13.04 -5.02 -23.60
CA GLU A 60 13.67 -6.05 -22.77
C GLU A 60 13.78 -7.38 -23.54
N GLN A 61 12.75 -7.76 -24.31
CA GLN A 61 12.78 -8.99 -25.11
C GLN A 61 13.90 -8.94 -26.16
N LYS A 62 14.05 -7.82 -26.87
CA LYS A 62 15.12 -7.66 -27.87
C LYS A 62 16.51 -7.74 -27.27
N LEU A 63 16.69 -7.32 -26.03
CA LEU A 63 17.99 -7.35 -25.35
C LEU A 63 18.31 -8.72 -24.76
N LEU A 64 17.33 -9.35 -24.10
CA LEU A 64 17.57 -10.56 -23.30
C LEU A 64 17.35 -11.85 -24.09
N MET A 65 16.33 -11.90 -24.94
CA MET A 65 15.92 -13.16 -25.57
C MET A 65 16.92 -13.72 -26.57
N PRO A 66 17.65 -12.92 -27.38
CA PRO A 66 18.65 -13.48 -28.30
C PRO A 66 19.69 -14.37 -27.60
N LEU A 67 20.01 -14.06 -26.34
CA LEU A 67 20.95 -14.82 -25.50
C LEU A 67 20.39 -16.19 -25.03
N LEU A 68 19.07 -16.38 -25.10
CA LEU A 68 18.39 -17.60 -24.62
C LEU A 68 17.83 -18.47 -25.75
N ILE A 69 17.38 -17.85 -26.84
CA ILE A 69 16.73 -18.55 -27.97
C ILE A 69 17.59 -18.63 -29.23
N ASP A 70 18.83 -18.13 -29.18
CA ASP A 70 19.81 -18.12 -30.28
C ASP A 70 19.19 -17.60 -31.59
N CYS A 71 18.55 -16.43 -31.48
CA CYS A 71 17.82 -15.79 -32.58
C CYS A 71 17.86 -14.28 -32.42
N GLU A 72 18.36 -13.60 -33.45
CA GLU A 72 18.50 -12.14 -33.45
C GLU A 72 17.13 -11.44 -33.47
N PRO A 73 17.02 -10.23 -32.86
CA PRO A 73 15.76 -9.48 -32.79
C PRO A 73 15.14 -9.12 -34.15
N GLU A 74 15.97 -8.98 -35.19
CA GLU A 74 15.57 -8.62 -36.55
C GLU A 74 15.07 -9.82 -37.37
N ASP A 75 15.24 -11.05 -36.87
CA ASP A 75 14.77 -12.24 -37.54
C ASP A 75 13.23 -12.28 -37.60
N ARG A 76 12.67 -12.67 -38.75
CA ARG A 76 11.24 -12.87 -38.94
C ARG A 76 10.66 -13.88 -37.94
N GLN A 77 11.45 -14.87 -37.52
CA GLN A 77 11.05 -15.91 -36.59
C GLN A 77 11.20 -15.51 -35.11
N PHE A 78 11.80 -14.35 -34.81
CA PHE A 78 12.11 -13.95 -33.43
C PHE A 78 10.88 -13.99 -32.51
N ARG A 79 9.76 -13.40 -32.95
CA ARG A 79 8.51 -13.35 -32.16
C ARG A 79 7.92 -14.73 -31.89
N GLU A 80 8.02 -15.64 -32.85
CA GLU A 80 7.51 -17.00 -32.73
C GLU A 80 8.37 -17.80 -31.74
N LYS A 81 9.70 -17.73 -31.86
CA LYS A 81 10.62 -18.38 -30.91
C LYS A 81 10.49 -17.83 -29.50
N VAL A 82 10.30 -16.52 -29.32
CA VAL A 82 10.01 -15.93 -28.00
C VAL A 82 8.70 -16.49 -27.44
N HIS A 83 7.67 -16.59 -28.27
CA HIS A 83 6.40 -17.19 -27.85
C HIS A 83 6.56 -18.66 -27.45
N GLU A 84 7.27 -19.47 -28.24
CA GLU A 84 7.57 -20.87 -27.93
C GLU A 84 8.37 -21.04 -26.64
N TYR A 85 9.36 -20.17 -26.41
CA TYR A 85 10.14 -20.16 -25.18
C TYR A 85 9.24 -19.97 -23.96
N PHE A 86 8.40 -18.94 -23.94
CA PHE A 86 7.50 -18.70 -22.81
C PHE A 86 6.38 -19.74 -22.72
N ALA A 87 5.90 -20.28 -23.85
CA ALA A 87 4.90 -21.34 -23.87
C ALA A 87 5.41 -22.65 -23.24
N SER A 88 6.69 -22.95 -23.44
CA SER A 88 7.38 -24.15 -22.90
C SER A 88 8.08 -23.91 -21.55
N MET A 89 8.05 -22.67 -21.04
CA MET A 89 8.72 -22.31 -19.79
C MET A 89 8.13 -23.09 -18.61
N LYS A 90 9.02 -23.71 -17.83
CA LYS A 90 8.65 -24.45 -16.62
C LYS A 90 9.66 -24.22 -15.51
N THR A 91 9.32 -23.33 -14.58
CA THR A 91 10.17 -23.03 -13.42
C THR A 91 9.75 -23.91 -12.24
N SER A 92 10.48 -25.01 -12.01
CA SER A 92 10.25 -25.91 -10.87
C SER A 92 10.62 -25.24 -9.56
N ILE A 93 9.70 -25.21 -8.59
CA ILE A 93 9.92 -24.59 -7.28
C ILE A 93 10.02 -25.69 -6.23
N PRO A 94 11.16 -25.92 -5.55
CA PRO A 94 11.25 -26.85 -4.42
C PRO A 94 10.36 -26.43 -3.24
N TYR A 95 9.79 -27.39 -2.51
CA TYR A 95 8.90 -27.10 -1.37
C TYR A 95 9.65 -26.51 -0.17
N GLU A 96 10.78 -27.11 0.23
CA GLU A 96 11.47 -26.75 1.48
C GLU A 96 12.26 -25.44 1.39
N LYS A 97 13.05 -25.27 0.33
CA LYS A 97 13.99 -24.14 0.20
C LYS A 97 13.49 -23.04 -0.73
N GLY A 98 12.42 -23.29 -1.47
CA GLY A 98 12.05 -22.45 -2.61
C GLY A 98 13.08 -22.54 -3.74
N LYS A 99 12.91 -21.72 -4.77
CA LYS A 99 13.90 -21.53 -5.84
C LYS A 99 14.53 -20.15 -5.71
N GLN A 100 15.85 -20.12 -5.57
CA GLN A 100 16.63 -18.90 -5.61
C GLN A 100 16.87 -18.48 -7.06
N LEU A 101 16.74 -17.19 -7.34
CA LEU A 101 17.01 -16.58 -8.63
C LEU A 101 17.95 -15.40 -8.42
N GLU A 102 19.03 -15.34 -9.20
CA GLU A 102 19.89 -14.16 -9.27
C GLU A 102 19.27 -13.12 -10.21
N ILE A 103 18.87 -11.98 -9.66
CA ILE A 103 18.23 -10.89 -10.41
C ILE A 103 19.06 -9.60 -10.43
N GLY A 104 20.28 -9.64 -9.88
CA GLY A 104 21.19 -8.51 -9.90
C GLY A 104 21.63 -8.15 -11.33
N LEU A 105 21.95 -6.89 -11.51
CA LEU A 105 22.45 -6.31 -12.75
C LEU A 105 23.95 -6.02 -12.60
N GLU A 106 24.69 -6.05 -13.71
CA GLU A 106 26.15 -5.92 -13.68
C GLU A 106 26.63 -4.57 -13.12
N LYS A 107 25.98 -3.46 -13.48
CA LYS A 107 26.43 -2.11 -13.10
C LYS A 107 25.63 -1.51 -11.95
N ASP A 108 24.31 -1.50 -12.04
CA ASP A 108 23.44 -0.89 -11.02
C ASP A 108 22.05 -1.56 -11.00
N ASN A 109 21.64 -2.03 -9.83
CA ASN A 109 20.31 -2.62 -9.60
C ASN A 109 19.16 -1.61 -9.60
N LYS A 110 19.45 -0.31 -9.48
CA LYS A 110 18.46 0.78 -9.52
C LYS A 110 18.23 1.27 -10.94
N ALA A 111 19.25 1.18 -11.80
CA ALA A 111 19.11 1.47 -13.22
C ALA A 111 18.33 0.35 -13.91
N GLY A 112 17.51 0.70 -14.91
CA GLY A 112 16.83 -0.30 -15.74
C GLY A 112 17.81 -1.13 -16.56
N ILE A 113 17.30 -2.19 -17.19
CA ILE A 113 18.09 -2.99 -18.13
C ILE A 113 18.48 -2.12 -19.33
N SER A 114 19.75 -2.22 -19.71
CA SER A 114 20.27 -1.62 -20.94
C SER A 114 21.39 -2.47 -21.49
N LYS A 115 21.87 -2.15 -22.70
CA LYS A 115 23.07 -2.80 -23.29
C LYS A 115 24.28 -2.73 -22.37
N ASP A 116 24.33 -1.70 -21.53
CA ASP A 116 25.39 -1.44 -20.58
C ASP A 116 25.13 -2.02 -19.19
N ASN A 117 23.91 -2.45 -18.88
CA ASN A 117 23.49 -2.92 -17.56
C ASN A 117 22.64 -4.18 -17.72
N MET A 118 23.32 -5.28 -18.01
CA MET A 118 22.69 -6.58 -18.24
C MET A 118 22.51 -7.35 -16.93
N PRO A 119 21.55 -8.28 -16.86
CA PRO A 119 21.46 -9.19 -15.72
C PRO A 119 22.69 -10.07 -15.59
N ILE A 120 23.15 -10.28 -14.36
CA ILE A 120 24.25 -11.20 -14.04
C ILE A 120 23.90 -12.62 -14.49
N ASP A 121 22.63 -13.00 -14.33
CA ASP A 121 22.08 -14.26 -14.82
C ASP A 121 20.81 -13.98 -15.61
N VAL A 122 20.92 -14.06 -16.94
CA VAL A 122 19.81 -13.73 -17.86
C VAL A 122 18.65 -14.71 -17.69
N ALA A 123 18.92 -15.99 -17.49
CA ALA A 123 17.89 -17.01 -17.36
C ALA A 123 17.08 -16.84 -16.06
N ASP A 124 17.78 -16.60 -14.94
CA ASP A 124 17.13 -16.36 -13.65
C ASP A 124 16.35 -15.04 -13.64
N TYR A 125 16.88 -13.98 -14.26
CA TYR A 125 16.17 -12.71 -14.40
C TYR A 125 14.89 -12.84 -15.22
N VAL A 126 14.94 -13.54 -16.36
CA VAL A 126 13.75 -13.79 -17.19
C VAL A 126 12.73 -14.65 -16.43
N ALA A 127 13.18 -15.65 -15.67
CA ALA A 127 12.30 -16.44 -14.80
C ALA A 127 11.65 -15.62 -13.70
N TYR A 128 12.37 -14.68 -13.10
CA TYR A 128 11.82 -13.75 -12.13
C TYR A 128 10.76 -12.85 -12.76
N ARG A 129 11.04 -12.23 -13.91
CA ARG A 129 10.09 -11.35 -14.61
C ARG A 129 8.82 -12.09 -15.01
N HIS A 130 8.97 -13.30 -15.54
CA HIS A 130 7.84 -14.15 -15.85
C HIS A 130 7.01 -14.48 -14.59
N ALA A 131 7.66 -14.83 -13.48
CA ALA A 131 6.99 -15.13 -12.21
C ALA A 131 6.29 -13.89 -11.62
N LEU A 132 6.88 -12.70 -11.70
CA LEU A 132 6.36 -11.46 -11.11
C LEU A 132 4.95 -11.09 -11.61
N TYR A 133 4.66 -11.41 -12.87
CA TYR A 133 3.37 -11.14 -13.51
C TYR A 133 2.47 -12.38 -13.63
N HIS A 134 2.95 -13.54 -13.20
CA HIS A 134 2.19 -14.77 -13.29
C HIS A 134 0.98 -14.74 -12.34
N PRO A 135 -0.25 -15.08 -12.79
CA PRO A 135 -1.46 -14.97 -11.96
C PRO A 135 -1.39 -15.74 -10.63
N ALA A 136 -0.78 -16.92 -10.63
CA ALA A 136 -0.61 -17.76 -9.44
C ALA A 136 0.54 -17.33 -8.49
N VAL A 137 1.34 -16.31 -8.83
CA VAL A 137 2.46 -15.85 -8.01
C VAL A 137 2.10 -14.52 -7.35
N ALA A 138 2.34 -14.42 -6.06
CA ALA A 138 2.17 -13.20 -5.27
C ALA A 138 3.51 -12.46 -5.12
N LYS A 139 3.46 -11.13 -4.99
CA LYS A 139 4.66 -10.30 -4.82
C LYS A 139 5.22 -10.36 -3.40
N SER A 140 4.41 -10.81 -2.44
CA SER A 140 4.80 -10.99 -1.05
C SER A 140 4.04 -12.14 -0.42
N LYS A 141 4.52 -12.61 0.73
CA LYS A 141 3.84 -13.63 1.53
C LYS A 141 2.45 -13.18 1.98
N SER A 142 2.31 -11.91 2.39
CA SER A 142 1.03 -11.35 2.83
C SER A 142 -0.03 -11.33 1.72
N GLU A 143 0.35 -10.97 0.49
CA GLU A 143 -0.56 -11.03 -0.66
C GLU A 143 -0.95 -12.49 -0.98
N ALA A 144 -0.01 -13.42 -0.84
CA ALA A 144 -0.29 -14.83 -1.04
C ALA A 144 -1.31 -15.34 -0.01
N ASP A 145 -1.12 -15.05 1.27
CA ASP A 145 -2.00 -15.51 2.34
C ASP A 145 -3.43 -14.96 2.19
N GLY A 146 -3.57 -13.70 1.76
CA GLY A 146 -4.86 -13.05 1.52
C GLY A 146 -5.62 -13.54 0.28
N ASN A 147 -4.98 -14.29 -0.63
CA ASN A 147 -5.60 -14.75 -1.87
C ASN A 147 -5.46 -16.26 -2.07
N MET A 148 -6.58 -16.98 -2.11
CA MET A 148 -6.60 -18.44 -2.28
C MET A 148 -6.12 -18.91 -3.66
N LEU A 149 -6.16 -18.05 -4.68
CA LEU A 149 -5.71 -18.39 -6.04
C LEU A 149 -4.18 -18.31 -6.21
N LYS A 150 -3.48 -17.77 -5.22
CA LYS A 150 -2.01 -17.69 -5.24
C LYS A 150 -1.43 -19.00 -4.72
N GLU A 151 -0.53 -19.59 -5.51
CA GLU A 151 0.17 -20.83 -5.19
C GLU A 151 1.63 -20.61 -4.81
N PHE A 152 2.19 -19.46 -5.19
CA PHE A 152 3.59 -19.10 -4.96
C PHE A 152 3.69 -17.67 -4.43
N TYR A 153 4.81 -17.35 -3.80
CA TYR A 153 5.14 -15.97 -3.42
C TYR A 153 6.64 -15.70 -3.59
N ILE A 154 6.95 -14.45 -3.91
CA ILE A 154 8.31 -13.95 -4.01
C ILE A 154 8.73 -13.40 -2.64
N PHE A 155 9.93 -13.75 -2.22
CA PHE A 155 10.60 -13.23 -1.04
C PHE A 155 11.92 -12.58 -1.47
N ASP A 156 12.06 -11.30 -1.16
CA ASP A 156 13.25 -10.52 -1.45
C ASP A 156 13.79 -9.92 -0.14
N PRO A 157 14.89 -10.47 0.41
CA PRO A 157 15.45 -10.02 1.68
C PRO A 157 15.79 -8.53 1.67
N GLN A 158 16.37 -8.02 0.58
CA GLN A 158 16.76 -6.61 0.48
C GLN A 158 15.54 -5.70 0.44
N ALA A 159 14.48 -6.10 -0.29
CA ALA A 159 13.25 -5.31 -0.31
C ALA A 159 12.53 -5.30 1.04
N GLU A 160 12.59 -6.40 1.81
CA GLU A 160 12.04 -6.44 3.17
C GLU A 160 12.86 -5.58 4.14
N GLU A 161 14.18 -5.61 4.06
CA GLU A 161 15.05 -4.73 4.84
C GLU A 161 14.80 -3.25 4.50
N ASP A 162 14.75 -2.90 3.22
CA ASP A 162 14.43 -1.54 2.76
C ASP A 162 13.05 -1.08 3.25
N ALA A 163 12.05 -1.97 3.21
CA ALA A 163 10.72 -1.69 3.73
C ALA A 163 10.72 -1.49 5.25
N GLN A 164 11.48 -2.29 6.00
CA GLN A 164 11.62 -2.14 7.45
C GLN A 164 12.35 -0.85 7.81
N VAL A 165 13.43 -0.51 7.10
CA VAL A 165 14.16 0.76 7.27
C VAL A 165 13.24 1.94 6.98
N LYS A 166 12.45 1.87 5.91
CA LYS A 166 11.45 2.90 5.60
C LYS A 166 10.41 3.03 6.71
N VAL A 167 9.88 1.92 7.22
CA VAL A 167 8.95 1.95 8.38
C VAL A 167 9.61 2.55 9.61
N GLY A 168 10.90 2.27 9.85
CA GLY A 168 11.68 2.90 10.92
C GLY A 168 11.78 4.41 10.74
N HIS A 169 12.18 4.86 9.55
CA HIS A 169 12.24 6.28 9.21
C HIS A 169 10.87 6.97 9.34
N ASP A 170 9.80 6.34 8.84
CA ASP A 170 8.44 6.88 8.96
C ASP A 170 8.02 7.00 10.44
N LYS A 171 8.45 6.07 11.31
CA LYS A 171 8.19 6.15 12.76
C LYS A 171 8.95 7.29 13.41
N ASP A 172 10.23 7.46 13.07
CA ASP A 172 11.05 8.55 13.60
C ASP A 172 10.44 9.90 13.16
N GLU A 173 10.09 10.04 11.88
CA GLU A 173 9.42 11.23 11.35
C GLU A 173 8.04 11.46 11.99
N ALA A 174 7.22 10.42 12.16
CA ALA A 174 5.92 10.53 12.81
C ALA A 174 6.05 10.95 14.28
N LEU A 175 7.09 10.49 14.99
CA LEU A 175 7.38 10.89 16.36
C LEU A 175 7.82 12.35 16.43
N GLU A 176 8.64 12.83 15.48
CA GLU A 176 9.00 14.23 15.35
C GLU A 176 7.76 15.11 15.14
N VAL A 177 6.85 14.71 14.24
CA VAL A 177 5.56 15.38 14.02
C VAL A 177 4.75 15.43 15.32
N TYR A 178 4.64 14.31 16.04
CA TYR A 178 3.97 14.27 17.33
C TYR A 178 4.59 15.27 18.32
N LEU A 179 5.91 15.31 18.44
CA LEU A 179 6.61 16.23 19.35
C LEU A 179 6.39 17.69 18.94
N GLU A 180 6.38 18.01 17.65
CA GLU A 180 6.10 19.35 17.14
C GLU A 180 4.66 19.78 17.47
N VAL A 181 3.69 18.91 17.19
CA VAL A 181 2.27 19.15 17.50
C VAL A 181 2.09 19.30 19.02
N LYS A 182 2.71 18.45 19.84
CA LYS A 182 2.67 18.52 21.31
C LYS A 182 3.25 19.82 21.86
N LYS A 183 4.36 20.30 21.30
CA LYS A 183 4.95 21.59 21.72
C LYS A 183 3.97 22.73 21.43
N LYS A 184 3.37 22.73 20.23
CA LYS A 184 2.40 23.76 19.82
C LYS A 184 1.07 23.66 20.57
N SER A 185 0.65 22.47 21.01
CA SER A 185 -0.61 22.22 21.74
C SER A 185 -0.67 22.78 23.16
N THR A 186 0.38 23.47 23.61
CA THR A 186 0.37 24.25 24.86
C THR A 186 -0.20 25.67 24.67
N ALA A 187 -0.38 26.11 23.42
CA ALA A 187 -1.10 27.31 23.06
C ALA A 187 -2.51 26.97 22.54
N LYS A 188 -3.44 27.93 22.63
CA LYS A 188 -4.85 27.78 22.20
C LYS A 188 -4.97 27.27 20.74
N ASP A 189 -4.03 27.65 19.88
CA ASP A 189 -3.99 27.26 18.45
C ASP A 189 -3.48 25.83 18.19
N GLY A 190 -2.84 25.19 19.18
CA GLY A 190 -2.29 23.85 19.00
C GLY A 190 -3.22 22.72 19.46
N GLU A 191 -4.23 23.03 20.29
CA GLU A 191 -5.36 22.11 20.54
C GLU A 191 -6.08 21.77 19.23
N ASP A 192 -6.28 22.76 18.37
CA ASP A 192 -6.92 22.61 17.07
C ASP A 192 -6.15 21.65 16.16
N LYS A 193 -4.82 21.73 16.13
CA LYS A 193 -4.00 20.80 15.32
C LYS A 193 -4.09 19.36 15.77
N VAL A 194 -4.11 19.10 17.09
CA VAL A 194 -4.30 17.74 17.61
C VAL A 194 -5.65 17.20 17.16
N ASP A 195 -6.69 18.03 17.22
CA ASP A 195 -8.04 17.68 16.81
C ASP A 195 -8.15 17.40 15.31
N MET A 196 -7.45 18.18 14.48
CA MET A 196 -7.36 17.94 13.03
C MET A 196 -6.76 16.57 12.71
N PHE A 197 -5.61 16.26 13.31
CA PHE A 197 -4.95 14.97 13.09
C PHE A 197 -5.85 13.82 13.54
N LEU A 198 -6.38 13.87 14.77
CA LEU A 198 -7.23 12.81 15.30
C LEU A 198 -8.51 12.61 14.46
N THR A 199 -9.15 13.69 14.01
CA THR A 199 -10.35 13.60 13.17
C THR A 199 -10.06 12.95 11.83
N LEU A 200 -8.96 13.33 11.18
CA LEU A 200 -8.58 12.76 9.88
C LEU A 200 -8.05 11.33 10.01
N LEU A 201 -7.52 10.96 11.17
CA LEU A 201 -7.21 9.58 11.55
C LEU A 201 -8.46 8.79 12.03
N SER A 202 -9.66 9.34 11.79
CA SER A 202 -10.96 8.73 12.08
C SER A 202 -11.25 8.51 13.58
N GLU A 203 -10.63 9.28 14.46
CA GLU A 203 -10.95 9.30 15.88
C GLU A 203 -12.00 10.37 16.20
N ASP A 204 -12.98 10.02 17.02
CA ASP A 204 -14.00 10.97 17.46
C ASP A 204 -13.48 11.81 18.64
N ILE A 205 -13.14 13.06 18.36
CA ILE A 205 -12.65 14.03 19.35
C ILE A 205 -13.62 14.16 20.53
N ARG A 206 -14.93 13.97 20.32
CA ARG A 206 -15.96 14.18 21.36
C ARG A 206 -15.84 13.19 22.50
N LYS A 207 -15.11 12.09 22.33
CA LYS A 207 -14.83 11.11 23.39
C LYS A 207 -13.89 11.69 24.46
N PHE A 208 -13.03 12.63 24.10
CA PHE A 208 -12.06 13.22 25.03
C PHE A 208 -12.69 14.42 25.76
N LYS A 209 -13.07 14.22 27.02
CA LYS A 209 -13.72 15.25 27.86
C LYS A 209 -13.01 15.41 29.21
N GLY A 210 -13.20 16.58 29.84
CA GLY A 210 -12.70 16.87 31.18
C GLY A 210 -11.30 17.50 31.19
N LYS A 211 -10.76 17.68 32.40
CA LYS A 211 -9.49 18.42 32.64
C LYS A 211 -8.26 17.80 31.96
N ASN A 212 -8.31 16.50 31.66
CA ASN A 212 -7.20 15.75 31.04
C ASN A 212 -7.43 15.48 29.54
N ALA A 213 -8.43 16.12 28.91
CA ALA A 213 -8.80 15.84 27.52
C ALA A 213 -7.60 16.00 26.56
N LEU A 214 -6.82 17.07 26.70
CA LEU A 214 -5.61 17.30 25.91
C LEU A 214 -4.59 16.17 26.06
N ALA A 215 -4.31 15.74 27.29
CA ALA A 215 -3.34 14.68 27.55
C ALA A 215 -3.78 13.37 26.88
N LEU A 216 -5.06 13.01 27.00
CA LEU A 216 -5.62 11.80 26.36
C LEU A 216 -5.57 11.87 24.84
N LYS A 217 -5.83 13.04 24.24
CA LYS A 217 -5.71 13.26 22.80
C LYS A 217 -4.26 13.10 22.33
N LEU A 218 -3.30 13.65 23.08
CA LEU A 218 -1.87 13.52 22.78
C LEU A 218 -1.40 12.07 22.91
N ASP A 219 -1.85 11.34 23.93
CA ASP A 219 -1.54 9.92 24.08
C ASP A 219 -2.08 9.12 22.90
N LYS A 220 -3.29 9.46 22.42
CA LYS A 220 -3.87 8.82 21.24
C LYS A 220 -3.11 9.14 19.97
N LEU A 221 -2.71 10.39 19.76
CA LEU A 221 -1.90 10.79 18.61
C LEU A 221 -0.54 10.07 18.61
N LYS A 222 0.07 9.90 19.79
CA LYS A 222 1.30 9.11 19.94
C LYS A 222 1.09 7.65 19.54
N GLU A 223 -0.02 7.04 19.95
CA GLU A 223 -0.37 5.68 19.54
C GLU A 223 -0.47 5.55 18.00
N TYR A 224 -1.05 6.55 17.34
CA TYR A 224 -1.09 6.60 15.87
C TYR A 224 0.30 6.77 15.25
N ALA A 225 1.17 7.61 15.81
CA ALA A 225 2.55 7.75 15.34
C ALA A 225 3.33 6.43 15.44
N GLU A 226 3.07 5.60 16.45
CA GLU A 226 3.73 4.30 16.63
C GLU A 226 3.16 3.20 15.72
N LYS A 227 1.83 3.16 15.56
CA LYS A 227 1.13 2.08 14.85
C LYS A 227 0.89 2.36 13.36
N LYS A 228 0.72 3.63 13.00
CA LYS A 228 0.36 4.11 11.66
C LYS A 228 1.23 5.33 11.27
N PRO A 229 2.57 5.19 11.30
CA PRO A 229 3.49 6.30 11.10
C PRO A 229 3.31 6.98 9.74
N ALA A 230 3.14 6.20 8.66
CA ALA A 230 2.95 6.71 7.32
C ALA A 230 1.71 7.63 7.20
N GLU A 231 0.58 7.26 7.82
CA GLU A 231 -0.64 8.08 7.79
C GLU A 231 -0.41 9.43 8.50
N VAL A 232 0.30 9.44 9.62
CA VAL A 232 0.63 10.67 10.37
C VAL A 232 1.55 11.57 9.56
N VAL A 233 2.58 11.00 8.94
CA VAL A 233 3.55 11.73 8.10
C VAL A 233 2.87 12.32 6.87
N GLU A 234 2.01 11.56 6.19
CA GLU A 234 1.25 12.03 5.03
C GLU A 234 0.32 13.18 5.39
N LEU A 235 -0.42 13.08 6.51
CA LEU A 235 -1.26 14.16 7.00
C LEU A 235 -0.45 15.42 7.32
N HIS A 236 0.71 15.27 7.95
CA HIS A 236 1.57 16.41 8.25
C HIS A 236 2.08 17.14 7.00
N LYS A 237 2.37 16.39 5.93
CA LYS A 237 2.80 16.94 4.62
C LYS A 237 1.64 17.52 3.80
N ASP A 238 0.39 17.27 4.21
CA ASP A 238 -0.78 17.70 3.45
C ASP A 238 -1.05 19.21 3.59
N LYS A 239 -0.87 19.94 2.48
CA LYS A 239 -1.19 21.37 2.38
C LYS A 239 -2.68 21.68 2.51
N LEU A 240 -3.54 20.67 2.41
CA LEU A 240 -4.99 20.76 2.45
C LEU A 240 -5.58 20.24 3.76
N LEU A 241 -4.74 20.02 4.78
CA LEU A 241 -5.14 19.48 6.09
C LEU A 241 -6.35 20.20 6.70
N GLU A 242 -6.32 21.55 6.70
CA GLU A 242 -7.42 22.37 7.21
C GLU A 242 -8.73 22.17 6.45
N THR A 243 -8.67 22.20 5.11
CA THR A 243 -9.86 22.03 4.29
C THR A 243 -10.46 20.64 4.44
N ARG A 244 -9.62 19.59 4.52
CA ARG A 244 -10.12 18.23 4.78
C ARG A 244 -10.71 18.08 6.16
N PHE A 245 -10.07 18.66 7.16
CA PHE A 245 -10.60 18.66 8.53
C PHE A 245 -11.98 19.32 8.60
N GLU A 246 -12.18 20.45 7.92
CA GLU A 246 -13.47 21.12 7.85
C GLU A 246 -14.55 20.22 7.23
N ILE A 247 -14.27 19.60 6.08
CA ILE A 247 -15.20 18.68 5.41
C ILE A 247 -15.51 17.48 6.31
N GLN A 248 -14.50 16.85 6.89
CA GLN A 248 -14.68 15.68 7.75
C GLN A 248 -15.47 16.03 9.02
N THR A 249 -15.25 17.23 9.57
CA THR A 249 -16.02 17.72 10.72
C THR A 249 -17.49 17.93 10.35
N MET A 250 -17.77 18.49 9.17
CA MET A 250 -19.14 18.65 8.65
C MET A 250 -19.83 17.30 8.45
N ILE A 251 -19.09 16.26 8.01
CA ILE A 251 -19.60 14.89 7.91
C ILE A 251 -19.89 14.31 9.31
N ASN A 252 -18.93 14.44 10.24
CA ASN A 252 -19.06 13.88 11.59
C ASN A 252 -20.20 14.52 12.42
N VAL A 253 -20.57 15.77 12.11
CA VAL A 253 -21.71 16.44 12.74
C VAL A 253 -23.03 16.22 11.98
N GLY A 254 -23.02 15.56 10.82
CA GLY A 254 -24.21 15.28 10.01
C GLY A 254 -24.70 16.47 9.18
N ILE A 255 -23.86 17.47 8.93
CA ILE A 255 -24.17 18.56 7.99
C ILE A 255 -23.92 18.12 6.56
N PHE A 256 -22.89 17.30 6.34
CA PHE A 256 -22.70 16.58 5.09
C PHE A 256 -22.90 15.09 5.32
N GLU A 257 -23.29 14.39 4.26
CA GLU A 257 -23.41 12.94 4.24
C GLU A 257 -22.53 12.38 3.13
N LYS A 258 -21.77 11.32 3.46
CA LYS A 258 -20.92 10.61 2.49
C LYS A 258 -21.68 9.38 2.01
N VAL A 259 -22.08 9.38 0.73
CA VAL A 259 -22.78 8.28 0.06
C VAL A 259 -21.85 7.69 -0.98
N GLY A 260 -21.19 6.57 -0.64
CA GLY A 260 -20.11 6.01 -1.44
C GLY A 260 -18.93 6.98 -1.52
N THR A 261 -18.60 7.45 -2.73
CA THR A 261 -17.55 8.46 -2.95
C THR A 261 -18.08 9.90 -2.92
N ARG A 262 -19.41 10.08 -3.00
CA ARG A 262 -20.05 11.39 -3.11
C ARG A 262 -20.28 12.02 -1.74
N VAL A 263 -20.03 13.32 -1.63
CA VAL A 263 -20.39 14.15 -0.47
C VAL A 263 -21.59 15.01 -0.86
N ILE A 264 -22.65 14.97 -0.05
CA ILE A 264 -23.88 15.74 -0.27
C ILE A 264 -24.29 16.50 0.99
N ASP A 265 -25.06 17.57 0.81
CA ASP A 265 -25.87 18.14 1.88
C ASP A 265 -27.22 17.39 1.94
N PRO A 266 -27.52 16.64 3.02
CA PRO A 266 -28.75 15.88 3.14
C PRO A 266 -30.00 16.76 3.29
N GLN A 267 -29.87 18.04 3.68
CA GLN A 267 -31.01 18.94 3.83
C GLN A 267 -31.46 19.54 2.50
N THR A 268 -30.50 19.91 1.64
CA THR A 268 -30.79 20.55 0.35
C THR A 268 -30.74 19.57 -0.81
N GLY A 269 -30.12 18.41 -0.64
CA GLY A 269 -29.83 17.44 -1.70
C GLY A 269 -28.69 17.87 -2.64
N GLU A 270 -28.02 19.00 -2.35
CA GLU A 270 -26.93 19.52 -3.17
C GLU A 270 -25.71 18.59 -3.09
N THR A 271 -25.11 18.30 -4.24
CA THR A 271 -23.85 17.55 -4.29
C THR A 271 -22.67 18.49 -4.10
N ILE A 272 -21.90 18.27 -3.03
CA ILE A 272 -20.68 19.02 -2.72
C ILE A 272 -19.52 18.52 -3.59
N GLY A 273 -19.48 17.22 -3.87
CA GLY A 273 -18.53 16.62 -4.82
C GLY A 273 -18.73 15.11 -4.99
N HIS A 274 -18.33 14.56 -6.13
CA HIS A 274 -18.36 13.11 -6.40
C HIS A 274 -17.14 12.37 -5.87
N THR A 275 -16.10 13.12 -5.50
CA THR A 275 -14.86 12.64 -4.87
C THR A 275 -14.43 13.60 -3.77
N ASP A 276 -13.56 13.14 -2.86
CA ASP A 276 -13.00 14.00 -1.81
C ASP A 276 -12.23 15.21 -2.40
N THR A 277 -11.61 15.05 -3.56
CA THR A 277 -10.91 16.14 -4.27
C THR A 277 -11.87 17.22 -4.79
N GLU A 278 -13.01 16.81 -5.35
CA GLU A 278 -14.05 17.74 -5.80
C GLU A 278 -14.68 18.48 -4.62
N ALA A 279 -14.91 17.80 -3.50
CA ALA A 279 -15.42 18.43 -2.29
C ALA A 279 -14.44 19.49 -1.76
N ILE A 280 -13.13 19.23 -1.80
CA ILE A 280 -12.10 20.23 -1.46
C ILE A 280 -12.14 21.42 -2.43
N ALA A 281 -12.28 21.16 -3.74
CA ALA A 281 -12.39 22.22 -4.74
C ALA A 281 -13.64 23.09 -4.50
N TRP A 282 -14.77 22.46 -4.15
CA TRP A 282 -16.02 23.14 -3.82
C TRP A 282 -15.87 24.08 -2.62
N VAL A 283 -15.22 23.62 -1.55
CA VAL A 283 -14.96 24.43 -0.34
C VAL A 283 -14.03 25.60 -0.63
N LYS A 284 -13.07 25.42 -1.54
CA LYS A 284 -12.13 26.47 -1.94
C LYS A 284 -12.68 27.45 -2.97
N ASP A 285 -13.78 27.13 -3.64
CA ASP A 285 -14.39 28.03 -4.61
C ASP A 285 -15.02 29.24 -3.90
N SER A 286 -14.54 30.43 -4.28
CA SER A 286 -15.07 31.72 -3.84
C SER A 286 -16.59 31.85 -3.98
N LYS A 287 -17.21 31.19 -4.97
CA LYS A 287 -18.66 31.21 -5.20
C LYS A 287 -19.44 30.54 -4.09
N ASN A 288 -18.82 29.60 -3.38
CA ASN A 288 -19.45 28.85 -2.29
C ASN A 288 -19.13 29.43 -0.91
N SER A 289 -18.35 30.52 -0.84
CA SER A 289 -17.90 31.12 0.42
C SER A 289 -19.05 31.48 1.37
N GLU A 290 -20.14 32.06 0.86
CA GLU A 290 -21.33 32.38 1.65
C GLU A 290 -22.00 31.12 2.23
N LYS A 291 -22.18 30.08 1.40
CA LYS A 291 -22.72 28.79 1.86
C LYS A 291 -21.81 28.15 2.90
N LEU A 292 -20.50 28.25 2.71
CA LEU A 292 -19.52 27.70 3.64
C LEU A 292 -19.59 28.38 5.01
N VAL A 293 -19.79 29.71 5.06
CA VAL A 293 -20.01 30.43 6.33
C VAL A 293 -21.26 29.89 7.05
N MET A 294 -22.34 29.64 6.31
CA MET A 294 -23.56 29.05 6.87
C MET A 294 -23.33 27.64 7.41
N TYR A 295 -22.59 26.79 6.69
CA TYR A 295 -22.24 25.45 7.19
C TYR A 295 -21.33 25.52 8.43
N LYS A 296 -20.34 26.41 8.46
CA LYS A 296 -19.48 26.62 9.64
C LYS A 296 -20.28 27.09 10.85
N ALA A 297 -21.26 27.97 10.68
CA ALA A 297 -22.16 28.39 11.75
C ALA A 297 -22.96 27.20 12.31
N ARG A 298 -23.50 26.35 11.43
CA ARG A 298 -24.21 25.12 11.82
C ARG A 298 -23.31 24.12 12.55
N VAL A 299 -22.05 23.97 12.13
CA VAL A 299 -21.06 23.14 12.85
C VAL A 299 -20.90 23.66 14.28
N GLN A 300 -20.72 24.97 14.45
CA GLN A 300 -20.58 25.59 15.77
C GLN A 300 -21.81 25.38 16.65
N GLU A 301 -23.02 25.48 16.10
CA GLU A 301 -24.25 25.18 16.84
C GLU A 301 -24.35 23.72 17.22
N ALA A 302 -24.04 22.79 16.32
CA ALA A 302 -24.05 21.35 16.60
C ALA A 302 -23.07 20.97 17.71
N LEU A 303 -21.86 21.55 17.70
CA LEU A 303 -20.85 21.34 18.75
C LEU A 303 -21.30 21.93 20.10
N LYS A 304 -21.92 23.11 20.12
CA LYS A 304 -22.49 23.71 21.34
C LYS A 304 -23.68 22.94 21.89
N GLY A 305 -24.56 22.43 21.02
CA GLY A 305 -25.71 21.61 21.38
C GLY A 305 -25.31 20.27 22.01
N ALA A 306 -24.28 19.62 21.47
CA ALA A 306 -23.69 18.41 22.03
C ALA A 306 -23.03 18.64 23.41
N ALA A 307 -22.46 19.83 23.64
CA ALA A 307 -21.92 20.20 24.94
C ALA A 307 -23.02 20.39 26.00
N LYS A 308 -24.15 21.03 25.65
CA LYS A 308 -25.29 21.23 26.56
C LYS A 308 -26.01 19.93 26.92
N SER A 309 -26.20 19.01 25.97
CA SER A 309 -26.87 17.72 26.23
C SER A 309 -26.04 16.76 27.08
N ALA A 310 -24.71 16.87 27.05
CA ALA A 310 -23.82 16.11 27.92
C ALA A 310 -23.86 16.59 29.38
N VAL A 311 -24.02 17.89 29.61
CA VAL A 311 -24.10 18.48 30.95
C VAL A 311 -25.44 18.14 31.63
N SER A 312 -26.55 18.13 30.90
CA SER A 312 -27.86 17.75 31.47
C SER A 312 -27.94 16.26 31.84
N LYS A 313 -27.29 15.38 31.06
CA LYS A 313 -27.20 13.94 31.37
C LYS A 313 -26.35 13.64 32.60
N ALA A 314 -25.26 14.38 32.81
CA ALA A 314 -24.42 14.23 34.00
C ALA A 314 -25.11 14.73 35.29
N ALA A 315 -25.92 15.79 35.19
CA ALA A 315 -26.70 16.30 36.32
C ALA A 315 -27.85 15.35 36.74
N GLY A 316 -28.49 14.69 35.78
CA GLY A 316 -29.57 13.72 36.05
C GLY A 316 -29.11 12.36 36.57
N ALA A 317 -27.82 12.01 36.46
CA ALA A 317 -27.26 10.75 36.97
C ALA A 317 -26.66 10.86 38.39
N ALA A 318 -26.61 12.08 38.93
CA ALA A 318 -26.13 12.38 40.28
C ALA A 318 -27.26 12.80 41.25
N SER A 319 -28.52 12.62 40.84
CA SER A 319 -29.74 12.79 41.65
C SER A 319 -30.39 11.43 41.86
#